data_AF-A0A821MIP5-F1
#
_entry.id   AF-A0A821MIP5-F1
#
_cell.length_a   1.000
_cell.length_b   1.000
_cell.length_c   1.000
_cell.angle_alpha   90.00
_cell.angle_beta   90.00
_cell.angle_gamma   90.00
#
_symmetry.space_group_name_H-M   'P 1'
#
loop_
_entity.id
_entity.type
_entity.pdbx_description
1 polymer ?
#
loop_
_entity_poly.entity_id
_entity_poly.type
_entity_poly.pdbx_seq_one_letter_code
_entity_poly.pdbx_strand_id
1 'polypeptide(L)'
;MGLPLSIVDHISFNDFMNDVDSKYKPIHRRDLTRSFLPALHKKCTSKLQEICAEAKHVSLTLDIWRDRRMRSYFGVTLHTIID
;
A
#
# COMPACT_ATOMS: atom_id res chain seq x y z
N MET A 1 0.95 6.57 12.27
CA MET A 1 1.15 5.12 12.47
C MET A 1 -0.02 4.40 11.81
N GLY A 2 0.23 3.44 10.92
CA GLY A 2 -0.83 2.61 10.34
C GLY A 2 -1.26 1.53 11.32
N LEU A 3 -2.56 1.23 11.38
CA LEU A 3 -3.09 0.11 12.15
C LEU A 3 -2.64 -1.22 11.54
N PRO A 4 -2.39 -2.27 12.33
CA PRO A 4 -2.01 -3.57 11.80
C PRO A 4 -3.19 -4.17 11.02
N LEU A 5 -2.89 -4.88 9.92
CA LEU A 5 -3.93 -5.55 9.12
C LEU A 5 -4.76 -6.55 9.93
N SER A 6 -4.26 -7.04 11.06
CA SER A 6 -5.00 -7.94 11.97
C SER A 6 -6.21 -7.30 12.64
N ILE A 7 -6.37 -5.98 12.58
CA ILE A 7 -7.54 -5.32 13.15
C ILE A 7 -8.85 -5.81 12.52
N VAL A 8 -8.83 -6.18 11.23
CA VAL A 8 -10.03 -6.63 10.49
C VAL A 8 -10.56 -7.98 10.93
N ASP A 9 -9.76 -8.77 11.65
CA ASP A 9 -10.17 -10.05 12.22
C ASP A 9 -10.51 -9.91 13.72
N HIS A 10 -10.31 -8.73 14.32
CA HIS A 10 -10.54 -8.53 15.75
C HIS A 10 -12.04 -8.45 16.05
N ILE A 11 -12.49 -9.15 17.10
CA ILE A 11 -13.91 -9.24 17.46
C ILE A 11 -14.55 -7.86 17.64
N SER A 12 -13.92 -6.96 18.39
CA SER A 12 -14.46 -5.60 18.61
C SER A 12 -14.56 -4.77 17.32
N PHE A 13 -13.71 -5.02 16.32
CA PHE A 13 -13.83 -4.36 15.02
C PHE A 13 -15.03 -4.93 14.25
N ASN A 14 -15.22 -6.24 14.28
CA ASN A 14 -16.35 -6.90 13.63
C ASN A 14 -17.68 -6.49 14.26
N ASP A 15 -17.76 -6.46 15.59
CA ASP A 15 -18.95 -6.02 16.33
C ASP A 15 -19.30 -4.58 15.97
N PHE A 16 -18.31 -3.68 16.01
CA PHE A 16 -18.50 -2.29 15.59
C PHE A 16 -18.99 -2.17 14.14
N MET A 17 -18.38 -2.92 13.22
CA MET A 17 -18.77 -2.87 11.81
C MET A 17 -20.18 -3.46 11.57
N ASN A 18 -20.60 -4.45 12.34
CA ASN A 18 -21.96 -4.99 12.30
C ASN A 18 -23.00 -3.96 12.77
N ASP A 19 -22.66 -3.16 13.78
CA ASP A 19 -23.52 -2.06 14.26
C ASP A 19 -23.63 -0.92 13.22
N VAL A 20 -22.52 -0.63 12.52
CA VAL A 20 -22.47 0.40 11.46
C VAL A 20 -23.23 -0.04 10.20
N ASP A 21 -22.99 -1.26 9.73
CA ASP A 21 -23.66 -1.87 8.59
C ASP A 21 -23.71 -3.39 8.74
N SER A 22 -24.88 -3.92 9.08
CA SER A 22 -25.09 -5.36 9.29
C SER A 22 -24.92 -6.22 8.02
N LYS A 23 -24.86 -5.59 6.83
CA LYS A 23 -24.56 -6.29 5.57
C LYS A 23 -23.08 -6.31 5.24
N TYR A 24 -22.27 -5.49 5.92
CA TYR A 24 -20.83 -5.48 5.73
C TYR A 24 -20.22 -6.79 6.25
N LYS A 25 -19.43 -7.44 5.41
CA LYS A 25 -18.65 -8.61 5.78
C LYS A 25 -17.17 -8.21 5.75
N PRO A 26 -16.52 -8.09 6.93
CA PRO A 26 -15.09 -7.80 6.99
C PRO A 26 -14.30 -8.81 6.15
N ILE A 27 -13.37 -8.30 5.33
CA ILE A 27 -12.42 -9.15 4.60
C ILE A 27 -11.40 -9.66 5.60
N HIS A 28 -11.09 -10.96 5.56
CA HIS A 28 -10.08 -11.52 6.42
C HIS A 28 -8.69 -10.95 6.16
N ARG A 29 -7.88 -10.82 7.21
CA ARG A 29 -6.47 -10.40 7.06
C ARG A 29 -5.71 -11.29 6.08
N ARG A 30 -6.02 -12.60 6.08
CA ARG A 30 -5.42 -13.57 5.17
C ARG A 30 -5.68 -13.20 3.72
N ASP A 31 -6.90 -12.84 3.37
CA ASP A 31 -7.27 -12.49 2.00
C ASP A 31 -6.68 -11.15 1.61
N LEU A 32 -6.69 -10.16 2.52
CA LEU A 32 -5.98 -8.89 2.32
C LEU A 32 -4.51 -9.12 1.99
N THR A 33 -3.85 -9.99 2.75
CA THR A 33 -2.41 -10.25 2.63
C THR A 33 -2.06 -11.09 1.40
N ARG A 34 -2.86 -12.12 1.09
CA ARG A 34 -2.51 -13.13 0.07
C ARG A 34 -3.13 -12.88 -1.29
N SER A 35 -4.21 -12.10 -1.37
CA SER A 35 -4.94 -11.84 -2.61
C SER A 35 -4.96 -10.36 -2.96
N PHE A 36 -5.58 -9.53 -2.11
CA PHE A 36 -5.86 -8.13 -2.46
C PHE A 36 -4.60 -7.27 -2.54
N LEU A 37 -3.68 -7.37 -1.57
CA LEU A 37 -2.43 -6.59 -1.60
C LEU A 37 -1.52 -6.99 -2.77
N PRO A 38 -1.27 -8.28 -3.06
CA PRO A 38 -0.53 -8.67 -4.26
C PRO A 38 -1.19 -8.20 -5.55
N ALA A 39 -2.52 -8.31 -5.67
CA ALA A 39 -3.24 -7.85 -6.85
C ALA A 39 -3.14 -6.32 -7.04
N LEU A 40 -3.30 -5.56 -5.96
CA LEU A 40 -3.16 -4.10 -5.97
C LEU A 40 -1.72 -3.68 -6.31
N HIS A 41 -0.73 -4.34 -5.70
CA HIS A 41 0.68 -4.11 -6.01
C HIS A 41 0.95 -4.34 -7.50
N LYS A 42 0.51 -5.48 -8.05
CA LYS A 42 0.65 -5.77 -9.48
C LYS A 42 0.02 -4.69 -10.35
N LYS A 43 -1.22 -4.29 -10.04
CA LYS A 43 -1.94 -3.22 -10.76
C LYS A 43 -1.17 -1.89 -10.73
N CYS A 44 -0.70 -1.48 -9.56
CA CYS A 44 0.06 -0.23 -9.40
C CYS A 44 1.39 -0.31 -10.15
N THR A 45 2.13 -1.40 -10.03
CA THR A 45 3.41 -1.59 -10.70
C THR A 45 3.26 -1.62 -12.22
N SER A 46 2.24 -2.31 -12.75
CA SER A 46 1.96 -2.29 -14.19
C SER A 46 1.66 -0.88 -14.70
N LYS A 47 0.82 -0.12 -13.98
CA LYS A 47 0.54 1.28 -14.34
C LYS A 47 1.80 2.15 -14.28
N LEU A 48 2.66 1.95 -13.28
CA LEU A 48 3.93 2.67 -13.19
C LEU A 48 4.88 2.30 -14.34
N GLN A 49 4.91 1.04 -14.76
CA GLN A 49 5.70 0.60 -15.92
C GLN A 49 5.25 1.28 -17.21
N GLU A 50 3.93 1.40 -17.42
CA GLU A 50 3.35 2.12 -18.55
C GLU A 50 3.79 3.60 -18.54
N ILE A 51 3.61 4.30 -17.41
CA ILE A 51 4.04 5.69 -17.25
C ILE A 51 5.54 5.85 -17.52
N CYS A 52 6.37 4.96 -16.98
CA CYS A 52 7.81 5.00 -17.16
C CYS A 52 8.24 4.70 -18.61
N ALA A 53 7.47 3.89 -19.35
CA ALA A 53 7.77 3.60 -20.75
C ALA A 53 7.52 4.82 -21.66
N GLU A 54 6.58 5.69 -21.29
CA GLU A 54 6.21 6.90 -22.04
C GLU A 54 7.00 8.15 -21.59
N ALA A 55 7.60 8.10 -20.40
CA ALA A 55 8.32 9.23 -19.80
C ALA A 55 9.56 9.66 -20.62
N LYS A 56 9.48 10.83 -21.26
CA LYS A 56 10.60 11.43 -22.01
C LYS A 56 11.66 12.06 -21.12
N HIS A 57 11.23 12.65 -20.00
CA HIS A 57 12.09 13.35 -19.05
C HIS A 57 11.82 12.82 -17.64
N VAL A 58 12.89 12.44 -16.95
CA VAL A 58 12.81 11.84 -15.62
C VAL A 58 13.78 12.54 -14.68
N SER A 59 13.30 12.88 -13.48
CA SER A 59 14.10 13.29 -12.35
C SER A 59 13.87 12.33 -11.18
N LEU A 60 14.94 11.96 -10.49
CA LEU A 60 14.88 11.06 -9.33
C LEU A 60 15.28 11.82 -8.07
N THR A 61 14.45 11.73 -7.03
CA THR A 61 14.84 12.17 -5.68
C THR A 61 15.09 10.94 -4.82
N LEU A 62 16.29 10.87 -4.25
CA LEU A 62 16.71 9.81 -3.35
C LEU A 62 16.66 10.32 -1.92
N ASP A 63 15.87 9.67 -1.07
CA ASP A 63 15.82 9.95 0.35
C ASP A 63 16.47 8.77 1.08
N ILE A 64 17.55 9.04 1.82
CA ILE A 64 18.35 8.01 2.49
C ILE A 64 18.44 8.39 3.96
N TRP A 65 17.93 7.51 4.82
CA TRP A 65 17.95 7.74 6.26
C TRP A 65 18.17 6.44 7.02
N ARG A 66 18.47 6.58 8.32
CA ARG A 66 18.59 5.45 9.25
C ARG A 66 17.69 5.72 10.44
N ASP A 67 16.97 4.70 10.91
CA ASP A 67 16.19 4.83 12.14
C ASP A 67 17.05 4.65 13.40
N ARG A 68 16.48 4.94 14.56
CA ARG A 68 17.16 4.78 15.86
C ARG A 68 17.50 3.32 16.20
N ARG A 69 16.97 2.36 15.44
CA ARG A 69 17.27 0.92 15.55
C ARG A 69 18.37 0.49 14.57
N MET A 70 19.09 1.46 14.00
CA MET A 70 20.18 1.26 13.05
C MET A 70 19.75 0.59 11.73
N ARG A 71 18.46 0.65 11.38
CA ARG A 71 17.96 0.18 10.08
C ARG A 71 18.10 1.28 9.05
N SER A 72 18.80 0.99 7.96
CA SER A 72 18.92 1.89 6.82
C SER A 72 17.69 1.78 5.92
N TYR A 73 17.23 2.91 5.41
CA TYR A 73 16.13 3.04 4.48
C TYR A 73 16.59 3.80 3.25
N PHE A 74 16.06 3.42 2.09
CA PHE A 74 16.37 4.01 0.80
C PHE A 74 15.05 4.23 0.04
N GLY A 75 14.58 5.47 0.05
CA GLY A 75 13.41 5.91 -0.70
C GLY A 75 13.83 6.44 -2.06
N VAL A 76 13.12 6.03 -3.10
CA VAL A 76 13.29 6.53 -4.47
C VAL A 76 11.95 7.08 -4.93
N THR A 77 11.92 8.34 -5.35
CA THR A 77 10.74 8.94 -5.98
C THR A 77 11.10 9.41 -7.38
N LEU A 78 10.29 9.00 -8.35
CA LEU A 78 10.41 9.39 -9.75
C LEU A 78 9.45 10.54 -10.05
N HIS A 79 9.97 11.59 -10.68
CA HIS A 79 9.22 12.73 -11.17
C HIS A 79 9.34 12.78 -12.69
N THR A 80 8.21 12.91 -13.38
CA THR A 80 8.13 13.04 -14.84
C THR A 80 6.97 13.95 -15.21
N ILE A 81 7.01 14.53 -16.40
CA ILE A 81 5.92 15.31 -16.97
C ILE A 81 5.26 14.43 -18.03
N ILE A 82 3.94 14.26 -17.91
CA ILE A 82 3.12 13.53 -18.86
C ILE A 82 2.30 14.57 -19.62
N ASP A 83 2.42 14.58 -20.95
CA ASP A 83 1.68 15.46 -21.87
C ASP A 83 0.20 15.06 -21.98
#